data_AF-A0A6V7JBL1-F1
#
_entry.id   AF-A0A6V7JBL1-F1
#
_cell.length_a   1.000
_cell.length_b   1.000
_cell.length_c   1.000
_cell.angle_alpha   90.00
_cell.angle_beta   90.00
_cell.angle_gamma   90.00
#
_symmetry.space_group_name_H-M   'P 1'
#
loop_
_entity.id
_entity.type
_entity.pdbx_description
1 polymer ?
#
loop_
_entity_poly.entity_id
_entity_poly.type
_entity_poly.pdbx_seq_one_letter_code
_entity_poly.pdbx_strand_id
1 'polypeptide(L)' 'MKYLVLLLFTLSLFKTNSANESPKIIIIGSGPSGIAAASRLLENGFVDITILEAENRYGGRLNKTQI' A
#
# COMPACT_ATOMS: atom_id res chain seq x y z
N MET A 1 -5.34 23.47 -39.47
CA MET A 1 -5.85 22.08 -39.42
C MET A 1 -4.76 21.03 -39.26
N LYS A 2 -3.62 21.09 -39.98
CA LYS A 2 -2.50 20.12 -39.84
C LYS A 2 -1.91 20.01 -38.41
N TYR A 3 -1.71 21.12 -37.70
CA TYR A 3 -1.14 21.11 -36.34
C TYR A 3 -2.09 20.58 -35.26
N LEU A 4 -3.41 20.67 -35.49
CA LEU A 4 -4.43 20.17 -34.55
C LEU A 4 -4.43 18.64 -34.49
N VAL A 5 -4.24 18.00 -35.63
CA VAL A 5 -4.11 16.53 -35.73
C VAL A 5 -2.82 16.05 -35.05
N LEU A 6 -1.73 16.80 -35.20
CA LEU A 6 -0.45 16.49 -34.56
C LEU A 6 -0.54 16.61 -33.02
N LEU A 7 -1.26 17.62 -32.51
CA LEU A 7 -1.51 17.80 -31.08
C LEU A 7 -2.35 16.66 -30.49
N LEU A 8 -3.40 16.22 -31.20
CA LEU A 8 -4.23 15.10 -30.75
C LEU A 8 -3.48 13.76 -30.79
N PHE A 9 -2.56 13.60 -31.75
CA PHE A 9 -1.71 12.40 -31.86
C PHE A 9 -0.71 12.29 -30.70
N THR A 10 -0.10 13.40 -30.28
CA THR A 10 0.81 13.39 -29.13
C THR A 10 0.07 13.10 -27.83
N LEU A 11 -1.16 13.61 -27.63
CA LEU A 11 -1.98 13.27 -26.46
C LEU A 11 -2.31 11.77 -26.38
N SER A 12 -2.53 11.10 -27.51
CA SER A 12 -2.82 9.66 -27.54
C SER A 12 -1.62 8.80 -27.11
N LEU A 13 -0.39 9.30 -27.28
CA LEU A 13 0.84 8.61 -26.86
C LEU A 13 1.08 8.69 -25.35
N PHE A 14 0.43 9.63 -24.63
CA PHE A 14 0.52 9.76 -23.17
C PHE A 14 -0.50 8.93 -22.40
N LYS A 15 -1.23 8.02 -23.06
CA LYS A 15 -2.17 7.12 -22.37
C LYS A 15 -1.40 6.08 -21.57
N THR A 16 -1.12 6.39 -20.30
CA THR A 16 -0.54 5.44 -19.35
C THR A 16 -1.58 4.35 -19.05
N ASN A 17 -1.42 3.18 -19.65
CA ASN A 17 -2.09 1.96 -19.18
C ASN A 17 -1.39 1.49 -17.91
N SER A 18 -1.55 2.21 -16.81
CA SER A 18 -1.25 1.64 -15.51
C SER A 18 -2.49 0.87 -15.10
N ALA A 19 -2.50 -0.44 -15.34
CA ALA A 19 -3.38 -1.34 -14.60
C ALA A 19 -2.95 -1.22 -13.13
N ASN A 20 -3.49 -0.20 -12.46
CA ASN A 20 -3.25 0.13 -11.06
C ASN A 20 -3.98 -0.88 -10.19
N GLU A 21 -3.57 -2.15 -10.25
CA GLU A 21 -3.87 -3.05 -9.14
C GLU A 21 -2.83 -2.74 -8.06
N SER A 22 -3.22 -1.90 -7.10
CA SER A 22 -2.44 -1.73 -5.88
C SER A 22 -2.17 -3.11 -5.29
N PRO A 23 -0.90 -3.46 -4.99
CA PRO A 23 -0.59 -4.79 -4.51
C PRO A 23 -1.25 -5.00 -3.16
N LYS A 24 -1.89 -6.16 -2.99
CA LYS A 24 -2.52 -6.58 -1.74
C LYS A 24 -1.47 -7.20 -0.85
N ILE A 25 -1.31 -6.68 0.36
CA ILE A 25 -0.24 -7.06 1.27
C ILE A 25 -0.85 -7.66 2.53
N ILE A 26 -0.35 -8.85 2.91
CA ILE A 26 -0.71 -9.49 4.17
C ILE A 26 0.51 -9.55 5.09
N ILE A 27 0.34 -9.11 6.34
CA ILE A 27 1.36 -9.15 7.39
C ILE A 27 0.90 -10.14 8.45
N ILE A 28 1.73 -11.12 8.78
CA ILE A 28 1.45 -12.10 9.84
C ILE A 28 2.21 -11.70 11.10
N GLY A 29 1.45 -11.38 12.15
CA GLY A 29 1.93 -10.88 13.44
C GLY A 29 1.81 -9.35 13.54
N SER A 30 1.17 -8.88 14.61
CA SER A 30 0.97 -7.47 15.00
C SER A 30 1.88 -7.05 16.16
N GLY A 31 3.04 -7.69 16.26
CA GLY A 31 4.14 -7.24 17.13
C GLY A 31 4.79 -5.94 16.63
N PRO A 32 5.85 -5.46 17.31
CA PRO A 32 6.52 -4.21 16.94
C PRO A 32 7.02 -4.20 15.48
N SER A 33 7.53 -5.35 15.02
CA SER A 33 7.99 -5.52 13.63
C SER A 33 6.86 -5.44 12.61
N GLY A 34 5.73 -6.10 12.88
CA GLY A 34 4.58 -6.12 11.97
C GLY A 34 3.92 -4.75 11.84
N ILE A 35 3.76 -4.04 12.96
CA ILE A 35 3.25 -2.67 12.97
C ILE A 35 4.23 -1.72 12.25
N ALA A 36 5.55 -1.84 12.48
CA ALA A 36 6.54 -1.04 11.79
C ALA A 36 6.55 -1.29 10.27
N ALA A 37 6.39 -2.56 9.85
CA ALA A 37 6.27 -2.91 8.43
C ALA A 37 5.02 -2.27 7.81
N ALA A 38 3.87 -2.35 8.48
CA ALA A 38 2.63 -1.71 8.03
C ALA A 38 2.78 -0.19 7.92
N SER A 39 3.37 0.48 8.92
CA SER A 39 3.65 1.92 8.89
C SER A 39 4.49 2.29 7.68
N ARG A 40 5.60 1.57 7.45
CA ARG A 40 6.49 1.85 6.33
C ARG A 40 5.80 1.63 5.00
N LEU A 41 4.96 0.60 4.86
CA LEU A 41 4.19 0.38 3.64
C LEU A 41 3.20 1.51 3.37
N LEU A 42 2.45 1.93 4.38
CA LEU A 42 1.54 3.08 4.28
C LEU A 42 2.26 4.36 3.86
N GLU A 43 3.41 4.65 4.47
CA GLU A 43 4.25 5.81 4.12
C GLU A 43 4.75 5.79 2.67
N ASN A 44 4.92 4.61 2.07
CA ASN A 44 5.33 4.47 0.67
C ASN A 44 4.14 4.34 -0.30
N GLY A 45 2.91 4.61 0.15
CA GLY A 45 1.72 4.66 -0.70
C GLY A 45 1.06 3.32 -0.96
N PHE A 46 1.43 2.26 -0.22
CA PHE A 46 0.69 1.00 -0.24
C PHE A 46 -0.51 1.11 0.69
N VAL A 47 -1.72 0.87 0.16
CA VAL A 47 -2.98 1.12 0.90
C VAL A 47 -3.81 -0.13 1.17
N ASP A 48 -3.61 -1.20 0.40
CA ASP A 48 -4.34 -2.47 0.56
C ASP A 48 -3.52 -3.43 1.44
N ILE A 49 -3.61 -3.22 2.76
CA ILE A 49 -2.83 -3.94 3.77
C ILE A 49 -3.75 -4.59 4.79
N THR A 50 -3.54 -5.88 5.06
CA THR A 50 -4.22 -6.63 6.12
C THR A 50 -3.18 -7.19 7.09
N ILE A 51 -3.39 -7.00 8.40
CA ILE A 51 -2.56 -7.60 9.45
C ILE A 51 -3.35 -8.71 10.13
N LEU A 52 -2.78 -9.91 10.22
CA LEU A 52 -3.33 -11.03 10.97
C LEU A 52 -2.52 -11.27 12.24
N GLU A 53 -3.19 -11.42 13.37
CA GLU A 53 -2.59 -11.73 14.66
C GLU A 53 -3.26 -12.98 15.25
N ALA A 54 -2.48 -13.81 15.95
CA ALA A 54 -3.00 -15.03 16.56
C ALA A 54 -3.81 -14.74 17.82
N GLU A 55 -3.45 -13.69 18.56
CA GLU A 55 -4.12 -13.26 19.78
C GLU A 55 -5.13 -12.13 19.55
N ASN A 56 -6.06 -11.93 20.49
CA ASN A 56 -7.02 -10.80 20.47
C ASN A 56 -6.38 -9.48 20.97
N ARG A 57 -5.08 -9.30 20.76
CA ARG A 57 -4.33 -8.11 21.17
C ARG A 57 -3.15 -7.87 20.24
N TYR A 58 -2.80 -6.61 20.06
CA TYR A 58 -1.57 -6.22 19.37
C TYR A 58 -0.38 -6.11 20.33
N GLY A 59 0.82 -5.91 19.77
CA GLY A 59 2.05 -5.67 20.53
C GLY A 59 2.95 -6.89 20.68
N GLY A 60 2.46 -8.09 20.37
CA GLY A 60 3.25 -9.33 20.42
C GLY A 60 3.91 -9.51 21.79
N ARG A 61 5.25 -9.65 21.80
CA ARG A 61 6.04 -9.79 23.04
C ARG A 61 6.00 -8.57 23.97
N LEU A 62 5.63 -7.40 23.46
CA LEU A 62 5.36 -6.25 24.31
C LEU A 62 3.96 -6.43 24.91
N ASN A 63 3.93 -7.04 26.10
CA ASN A 63 2.73 -7.19 26.89
C ASN A 63 2.93 -6.41 28.20
N LYS A 64 2.41 -5.19 28.27
CA LYS A 64 2.31 -4.48 29.54
C LYS A 64 1.07 -4.97 30.26
N THR A 65 1.26 -5.75 31.32
CA THR A 65 0.21 -5.98 32.29
C THR A 65 -0.11 -4.64 32.93
N GLN A 66 -1.35 -4.17 32.77
CA GLN A 66 -1.86 -3.06 33.55
C GLN A 66 -2.03 -3.59 34.97
N ILE A 67 -1.06 -3.23 35.84
CA ILE A 67 -1.10 -3.51 37.29
C ILE A 67 -2.08 -2.53 37.93
#